data_AF-A0AAV4PPI6-F1
#
_entry.id   AF-A0AAV4PPI6-F1
#
_cell.length_a   1.000
_cell.length_b   1.000
_cell.length_c   1.000
_cell.angle_alpha   90.00
_cell.angle_beta   90.00
_cell.angle_gamma   90.00
#
_symmetry.space_group_name_H-M   'P 1'
#
loop_
_entity.id
_entity.type
_entity.pdbx_description
1 polymer ?
#
loop_
_entity_poly.entity_id
_entity_poly.type
_entity_poly.pdbx_seq_one_letter_code
_entity_poly.pdbx_strand_id
1 'polypeptide(L)'
;MGWNLVIVILAVGVYCLTSDFFKKVNPVSYRVSLPEKFSGGLVPNELLDKAEHLHADALHWAESFAEYKGKLYTGLGDGRIVRITNKEVVPILRTGETCEGQHEEHICGRPLGLTFNKAGQLFVADAYLGLLSIDINTGKKSTFCHQKLYIIEHDTSGRLLKYNLKTKEVSVVLKDLAFANGVVLTHDGNALLVAEGSNNKVFKYQIAGETKGYLDFPLVLPGEPDNIKRSKNGNYWISVATGRTLDNPSILDRISDKPFWRSLFLHIHKLSTLPICSIMRLIPHKKVKEIGFELQNARIIADVAINYGLVIEFDDSGKIIRSFHSPTGKVSHLSEAFEHNGYLYLGSWRNKYIGRLKL
;
A
#
# COMPACT_ATOMS: atom_id res chain seq x y z
N MET A 1 9.84 42.84 -15.13
CA MET A 1 9.41 41.56 -14.51
C MET A 1 8.13 40.97 -15.14
N GLY A 2 7.23 41.78 -15.75
CA GLY A 2 5.95 41.28 -16.29
C GLY A 2 5.99 40.49 -17.61
N TRP A 3 6.82 40.87 -18.59
CA TRP A 3 6.80 40.24 -19.92
C TRP A 3 7.36 38.81 -19.94
N ASN A 4 8.41 38.53 -19.16
CA ASN A 4 8.97 37.18 -19.05
C ASN A 4 7.98 36.21 -18.40
N LEU A 5 7.18 36.68 -17.43
CA LEU A 5 6.14 35.87 -16.80
C LEU A 5 5.02 35.55 -17.79
N VAL A 6 4.58 36.53 -18.59
CA VAL A 6 3.57 36.34 -19.63
C VAL A 6 4.05 35.36 -20.69
N ILE A 7 5.30 35.47 -21.14
CA ILE A 7 5.88 34.54 -22.13
C ILE A 7 5.96 33.11 -21.57
N VAL A 8 6.35 32.94 -20.31
CA VAL A 8 6.37 31.61 -19.67
C VAL A 8 4.95 31.05 -19.54
N ILE A 9 3.97 31.84 -19.12
CA ILE A 9 2.56 31.41 -19.03
C ILE A 9 2.02 31.00 -20.40
N LEU A 10 2.31 31.78 -21.45
CA LEU A 10 1.90 31.48 -22.81
C LEU A 10 2.61 30.23 -23.35
N ALA A 11 3.91 30.07 -23.09
CA ALA A 11 4.66 28.88 -23.51
C ALA A 11 4.17 27.61 -22.80
N VAL A 12 3.88 27.69 -21.50
CA VAL A 12 3.25 26.59 -20.74
C VAL A 12 1.85 26.31 -21.27
N GLY A 13 1.05 27.35 -21.54
CA GLY A 13 -0.30 27.21 -22.11
C GLY A 13 -0.28 26.54 -23.48
N VAL A 14 0.59 26.99 -24.38
CA VAL A 14 0.78 26.38 -25.71
C VAL A 14 1.30 24.94 -25.59
N TYR A 15 2.26 24.66 -24.70
CA TYR A 15 2.73 23.29 -24.45
C TYR A 15 1.59 22.40 -23.94
N CYS A 16 0.79 22.86 -22.99
CA CYS A 16 -0.37 22.13 -22.48
C CYS A 16 -1.41 21.86 -23.57
N LEU A 17 -1.65 22.82 -24.48
CA LEU A 17 -2.63 22.70 -25.56
C LEU A 17 -2.16 21.85 -26.75
N THR A 18 -0.86 21.85 -27.04
CA THR A 18 -0.27 21.23 -28.23
C THR A 18 0.35 19.86 -27.99
N SER A 19 0.72 19.54 -26.75
CA SER A 19 1.20 18.21 -26.40
C SER A 19 0.06 17.27 -26.00
N ASP A 20 0.32 15.96 -26.00
CA ASP A 20 -0.61 14.95 -25.47
C ASP A 20 -0.79 15.04 -23.93
N PHE A 21 -0.49 16.20 -23.34
CA PHE A 21 -0.53 16.46 -21.91
C PHE A 21 -1.91 16.17 -21.31
N PHE A 22 -2.99 16.59 -21.99
CA PHE A 22 -4.39 16.28 -21.63
C PHE A 22 -4.91 14.93 -22.18
N LYS A 23 -4.17 14.25 -23.06
CA LYS A 23 -4.67 13.06 -23.78
C LYS A 23 -4.40 11.73 -23.08
N LYS A 24 -3.75 11.75 -21.90
CA LYS A 24 -3.34 10.53 -21.16
C LYS A 24 -3.74 10.53 -19.69
N VAL A 25 -4.84 11.19 -19.33
CA VAL A 25 -5.49 10.99 -18.04
C VAL A 25 -6.97 10.87 -18.33
N ASN A 26 -7.54 9.68 -18.17
CA ASN A 26 -8.98 9.43 -18.31
C ASN A 26 -9.56 9.20 -16.91
N PRO A 27 -9.71 10.25 -16.07
CA PRO A 27 -10.20 10.06 -14.72
C PRO A 27 -11.67 9.63 -14.77
N VAL A 28 -11.94 8.39 -14.36
CA VAL A 28 -13.30 7.89 -14.24
C VAL A 28 -13.93 8.48 -12.97
N SER A 29 -15.21 8.88 -13.05
CA SER A 29 -15.97 9.25 -11.86
C SER A 29 -16.20 8.01 -11.01
N TYR A 30 -15.96 8.11 -9.70
CA TYR A 30 -16.27 7.04 -8.76
C TYR A 30 -16.91 7.65 -7.51
N ARG A 31 -17.80 6.87 -6.88
CA ARG A 31 -18.40 7.20 -5.60
C ARG A 31 -17.93 6.18 -4.58
N VAL A 32 -17.20 6.68 -3.59
CA VAL A 32 -16.81 5.90 -2.43
C VAL A 32 -18.00 5.84 -1.48
N SER A 33 -18.32 4.64 -1.01
CA SER A 33 -19.28 4.48 0.09
C SER A 33 -18.54 4.68 1.41
N LEU A 34 -18.73 5.85 2.04
CA LEU A 34 -18.20 6.15 3.37
C LEU A 34 -19.34 6.13 4.39
N PRO A 35 -19.10 5.67 5.63
CA PRO A 35 -20.09 5.80 6.68
C PRO A 35 -20.30 7.28 7.06
N GLU A 36 -21.51 7.63 7.48
CA GLU A 36 -21.82 8.98 8.00
C GLU A 36 -20.90 9.35 9.15
N LYS A 37 -20.77 8.41 10.10
CA LYS A 37 -19.91 8.50 11.28
C LYS A 37 -19.42 7.10 11.66
N PHE A 38 -18.31 7.07 12.38
CA PHE A 38 -17.84 5.85 13.02
C PHE A 38 -18.82 5.37 14.10
N SER A 39 -19.23 4.09 14.03
CA SER A 39 -20.18 3.48 14.95
C SER A 39 -20.01 1.96 15.04
N GLY A 40 -20.65 1.32 16.03
CA GLY A 40 -20.53 -0.12 16.25
C GLY A 40 -19.09 -0.56 16.49
N GLY A 41 -18.61 -1.55 15.74
CA GLY A 41 -17.22 -2.00 15.81
C GLY A 41 -16.18 -0.98 15.31
N LEU A 42 -16.60 0.18 14.78
CA LEU A 42 -15.73 1.27 14.31
C LEU A 42 -15.60 2.43 15.30
N VAL A 43 -16.17 2.36 16.51
CA VAL A 43 -16.18 3.50 17.46
C VAL A 43 -14.76 4.06 17.67
N PRO A 44 -14.54 5.39 17.50
CA PRO A 44 -13.22 5.98 17.61
C PRO A 44 -12.60 5.79 18.99
N ASN A 45 -11.29 5.63 19.02
CA ASN A 45 -10.48 5.49 20.23
C ASN A 45 -9.05 6.00 20.00
N GLU A 46 -8.17 5.82 20.98
CA GLU A 46 -6.75 6.24 20.90
C GLU A 46 -5.82 5.04 21.12
N LEU A 47 -6.27 3.83 20.76
CA LEU A 47 -5.50 2.61 21.03
C LEU A 47 -4.20 2.56 20.24
N LEU A 48 -4.20 3.00 18.98
CA LEU A 48 -2.97 3.04 18.18
C LEU A 48 -2.01 4.14 18.66
N ASP A 49 -2.51 5.23 19.27
CA ASP A 49 -1.64 6.27 19.85
C ASP A 49 -0.79 5.74 21.01
N LYS A 50 -1.22 4.63 21.63
CA LYS A 50 -0.48 3.93 22.69
C LYS A 50 0.55 2.94 22.17
N ALA A 51 0.64 2.74 20.85
CA ALA A 51 1.62 1.82 20.28
C ALA A 51 3.05 2.32 20.54
N GLU A 52 3.93 1.37 20.83
CA GLU A 52 5.35 1.60 20.98
C GLU A 52 6.00 1.73 19.60
N HIS A 53 6.98 2.62 19.47
CA HIS A 53 7.76 2.77 18.25
C HIS A 53 9.05 1.96 18.38
N LEU A 54 9.07 0.77 17.78
CA LEU A 54 10.26 -0.08 17.77
C LEU A 54 11.23 0.37 16.68
N HIS A 55 12.52 0.31 17.01
CA HIS A 55 13.63 0.56 16.07
C HIS A 55 13.52 1.90 15.34
N ALA A 56 13.09 2.95 16.05
CA ALA A 56 12.95 4.28 15.48
C ALA A 56 14.25 4.73 14.78
N ASP A 57 14.11 5.22 13.55
CA ASP A 57 15.15 5.66 12.63
C ASP A 57 16.18 4.59 12.20
N ALA A 58 16.10 3.37 12.74
CA ALA A 58 16.96 2.24 12.35
C ALA A 58 16.39 1.45 11.16
N LEU A 59 15.09 1.54 10.92
CA LEU A 59 14.41 0.90 9.79
C LEU A 59 13.47 1.90 9.11
N HIS A 60 13.32 1.75 7.80
CA HIS A 60 12.54 2.66 6.99
C HIS A 60 11.48 1.87 6.23
N TRP A 61 10.22 2.26 6.43
CA TRP A 61 9.09 1.86 5.60
C TRP A 61 8.83 0.36 5.59
N ALA A 62 8.79 -0.23 6.78
CA ALA A 62 8.47 -1.64 6.98
C ALA A 62 7.02 -1.91 6.61
N GLU A 63 6.79 -2.48 5.43
CA GLU A 63 5.46 -2.47 4.81
C GLU A 63 4.63 -3.70 5.22
N SER A 64 5.22 -4.91 5.14
CA SER A 64 4.54 -6.18 5.39
C SER A 64 5.41 -7.14 6.20
N PHE A 65 4.76 -7.94 7.06
CA PHE A 65 5.36 -8.92 7.93
C PHE A 65 5.06 -10.37 7.51
N ALA A 66 6.00 -11.24 7.87
CA ALA A 66 5.82 -12.68 7.81
C ALA A 66 6.49 -13.36 9.00
N GLU A 67 5.95 -14.49 9.43
CA GLU A 67 6.49 -15.29 10.53
C GLU A 67 6.89 -16.68 10.03
N TYR A 68 8.03 -17.16 10.51
CA TYR A 68 8.45 -18.54 10.31
C TYR A 68 9.23 -19.05 11.52
N LYS A 69 8.78 -20.18 12.07
CA LYS A 69 9.39 -20.84 13.25
C LYS A 69 9.52 -19.86 14.44
N GLY A 70 8.49 -19.07 14.68
CA GLY A 70 8.43 -18.10 15.79
C GLY A 70 9.31 -16.86 15.58
N LYS A 71 9.91 -16.66 14.41
CA LYS A 71 10.72 -15.49 14.07
C LYS A 71 9.94 -14.58 13.13
N LEU A 72 9.93 -13.29 13.45
CA LEU A 72 9.26 -12.25 12.66
C LEU A 72 10.22 -11.63 11.64
N TYR A 73 9.74 -11.44 10.42
CA TYR A 73 10.47 -10.85 9.30
C TYR A 73 9.64 -9.73 8.69
N THR A 74 10.31 -8.72 8.11
CA THR A 74 9.67 -7.66 7.32
C THR A 74 10.54 -7.28 6.13
N GLY A 75 9.90 -6.75 5.09
CA GLY A 75 10.58 -6.00 4.04
C GLY A 75 10.75 -4.52 4.43
N LEU A 76 11.81 -3.88 3.95
CA LEU A 76 12.09 -2.45 4.09
C LEU A 76 12.08 -1.77 2.71
N GLY A 77 11.90 -0.45 2.67
CA GLY A 77 11.82 0.27 1.39
C GLY A 77 13.14 0.51 0.66
N ASP A 78 14.25 0.01 1.19
CA ASP A 78 15.52 -0.11 0.47
C ASP A 78 15.77 -1.54 -0.03
N GLY A 79 14.72 -2.37 -0.12
CA GLY A 79 14.77 -3.73 -0.64
C GLY A 79 15.26 -4.79 0.35
N ARG A 80 15.69 -4.41 1.56
CA ARG A 80 16.14 -5.38 2.56
C ARG A 80 14.98 -6.20 3.11
N ILE A 81 15.23 -7.48 3.29
CA ILE A 81 14.46 -8.36 4.17
C ILE A 81 15.25 -8.48 5.48
N VAL A 82 14.59 -8.18 6.59
CA VAL A 82 15.20 -8.20 7.92
C VAL A 82 14.38 -9.06 8.86
N ARG A 83 15.06 -9.71 9.81
CA ARG A 83 14.43 -10.37 10.95
C ARG A 83 14.37 -9.38 12.11
N ILE A 84 13.23 -9.31 12.77
CA ILE A 84 12.97 -8.32 13.81
C ILE A 84 12.77 -9.01 15.15
N THR A 85 13.41 -8.44 16.16
CA THR A 85 13.19 -8.76 17.57
C THR A 85 12.84 -7.47 18.31
N ASN A 86 12.63 -7.54 19.63
CA ASN A 86 12.36 -6.34 20.42
C ASN A 86 13.55 -5.38 20.51
N LYS A 87 14.78 -5.87 20.32
CA LYS A 87 16.02 -5.10 20.54
C LYS A 87 16.86 -4.93 19.28
N GLU A 88 16.74 -5.86 18.34
CA GLU A 88 17.60 -5.92 17.18
C GLU A 88 16.81 -6.07 15.88
N VAL A 89 17.36 -5.43 14.85
CA VAL A 89 17.01 -5.65 13.44
C VAL A 89 18.18 -6.37 12.81
N VAL A 90 17.96 -7.63 12.41
CA VAL A 90 19.01 -8.48 11.85
C VAL A 90 18.82 -8.56 10.34
N PRO A 91 19.72 -7.98 9.53
CA PRO A 91 19.65 -8.11 8.08
C PRO A 91 19.74 -9.57 7.64
N ILE A 92 18.89 -9.98 6.71
CA ILE A 92 18.91 -11.34 6.16
C ILE A 92 19.42 -11.29 4.72
N LEU A 93 18.78 -10.51 3.86
CA LEU A 93 19.13 -10.36 2.44
C LEU A 93 18.48 -9.12 1.82
N ARG A 94 18.70 -8.90 0.53
CA ARG A 94 18.01 -7.89 -0.30
C ARG A 94 17.23 -8.57 -1.43
N THR A 95 16.07 -8.03 -1.79
CA THR A 95 15.33 -8.48 -2.98
C THR A 95 16.13 -8.14 -4.24
N GLY A 96 16.51 -6.88 -4.41
CA GLY A 96 17.38 -6.38 -5.48
C GLY A 96 18.83 -6.15 -5.04
N GLU A 97 19.47 -5.16 -5.69
CA GLU A 97 20.86 -4.78 -5.46
C GLU A 97 20.98 -3.72 -4.34
N THR A 98 22.20 -3.22 -4.10
CA THR A 98 22.41 -2.08 -3.20
C THR A 98 22.07 -0.79 -3.95
N CYS A 99 21.41 0.15 -3.27
CA CYS A 99 21.01 1.44 -3.83
C CYS A 99 21.42 2.59 -2.91
N GLU A 100 21.55 3.79 -3.49
CA GLU A 100 21.91 5.03 -2.78
C GLU A 100 20.77 5.51 -1.86
N GLY A 101 19.54 5.26 -2.28
CA GLY A 101 18.34 5.66 -1.56
C GLY A 101 17.07 5.37 -2.34
N GLN A 102 15.97 5.96 -1.88
CA GLN A 102 14.64 5.58 -2.33
C GLN A 102 14.33 5.88 -3.80
N HIS A 103 14.97 6.88 -4.37
CA HIS A 103 14.85 7.19 -5.80
C HIS A 103 15.35 6.05 -6.71
N GLU A 104 16.06 5.08 -6.13
CA GLU A 104 16.55 3.86 -6.77
C GLU A 104 15.80 2.60 -6.28
N GLU A 105 14.56 2.73 -5.80
CA GLU A 105 13.70 1.58 -5.44
C GLU A 105 13.59 0.55 -6.58
N HIS A 106 13.67 1.00 -7.84
CA HIS A 106 13.70 0.11 -9.01
C HIS A 106 14.97 -0.76 -9.14
N ILE A 107 16.06 -0.38 -8.45
CA ILE A 107 17.34 -1.10 -8.40
C ILE A 107 17.36 -2.03 -7.19
N CYS A 108 17.05 -1.50 -6.00
CA CYS A 108 17.12 -2.29 -4.77
C CYS A 108 15.87 -3.13 -4.49
N GLY A 109 14.76 -2.84 -5.16
CA GLY A 109 13.46 -3.48 -4.93
C GLY A 109 12.66 -2.81 -3.82
N ARG A 110 11.35 -3.06 -3.82
CA ARG A 110 10.38 -2.56 -2.84
C ARG A 110 9.44 -3.69 -2.44
N PRO A 111 9.78 -4.50 -1.42
CA PRO A 111 8.91 -5.58 -0.93
C PRO A 111 7.64 -5.01 -0.28
N LEU A 112 6.47 -5.33 -0.85
CA LEU A 112 5.12 -4.89 -0.44
C LEU A 112 4.25 -6.02 0.13
N GLY A 113 4.75 -7.25 0.15
CA GLY A 113 3.97 -8.38 0.63
C GLY A 113 4.87 -9.57 0.89
N LEU A 114 4.82 -10.10 2.12
CA LEU A 114 5.65 -11.24 2.53
C LEU A 114 4.79 -12.38 3.05
N THR A 115 5.16 -13.62 2.69
CA THR A 115 4.59 -14.82 3.31
C THR A 115 5.55 -16.00 3.20
N PHE A 116 5.58 -16.84 4.23
CA PHE A 116 6.31 -18.11 4.19
C PHE A 116 5.37 -19.24 3.78
N ASN A 117 5.86 -20.17 2.97
CA ASN A 117 5.23 -21.49 2.86
C ASN A 117 5.64 -22.39 4.04
N LYS A 118 4.98 -23.56 4.15
CA LYS A 118 5.28 -24.55 5.20
C LYS A 118 6.71 -25.09 5.17
N ALA A 119 7.38 -25.05 4.01
CA ALA A 119 8.76 -25.51 3.86
C ALA A 119 9.80 -24.46 4.28
N GLY A 120 9.37 -23.22 4.59
CA GLY A 120 10.28 -22.12 4.94
C GLY A 120 10.80 -21.33 3.76
N GLN A 121 10.24 -21.52 2.56
CA GLN A 121 10.47 -20.63 1.43
C GLN A 121 9.70 -19.33 1.68
N LEU A 122 10.40 -18.20 1.62
CA LEU A 122 9.79 -16.87 1.66
C LEU A 122 9.32 -16.49 0.25
N PHE A 123 8.07 -16.07 0.13
CA PHE A 123 7.54 -15.42 -1.06
C PHE A 123 7.43 -13.92 -0.81
N VAL A 124 7.89 -13.14 -1.78
CA VAL A 124 7.90 -11.68 -1.71
C VAL A 124 7.24 -11.11 -2.96
N ALA A 125 6.21 -10.29 -2.78
CA ALA A 125 5.68 -9.43 -3.83
C ALA A 125 6.48 -8.12 -3.79
N ASP A 126 7.39 -7.94 -4.75
CA ASP A 126 8.20 -6.74 -4.90
C ASP A 126 7.61 -5.82 -5.98
N ALA A 127 7.48 -4.53 -5.70
CA ALA A 127 6.84 -3.56 -6.61
C ALA A 127 7.58 -3.41 -7.95
N TYR A 128 8.88 -3.70 -7.98
CA TYR A 128 9.73 -3.56 -9.15
C TYR A 128 10.25 -4.89 -9.66
N LEU A 129 10.52 -5.85 -8.78
CA LEU A 129 11.08 -7.15 -9.17
C LEU A 129 10.00 -8.23 -9.35
N GLY A 130 8.74 -7.89 -9.00
CA GLY A 130 7.57 -8.74 -9.06
C GLY A 130 7.61 -9.89 -8.04
N LEU A 131 7.08 -11.07 -8.39
CA LEU A 131 6.96 -12.17 -7.43
C LEU A 131 8.26 -12.96 -7.33
N LEU A 132 8.86 -12.96 -6.13
CA LEU A 132 10.09 -13.66 -5.80
C LEU A 132 9.81 -14.83 -4.87
N SER A 133 10.51 -15.95 -5.05
CA SER A 133 10.77 -16.92 -3.98
C SER A 133 12.20 -16.78 -3.50
N ILE A 134 12.39 -16.89 -2.19
CA ILE A 134 13.67 -16.69 -1.54
C ILE A 134 13.86 -17.74 -0.46
N ASP A 135 14.98 -18.47 -0.54
CA ASP A 135 15.42 -19.31 0.56
C ASP A 135 16.26 -18.43 1.48
N ILE A 136 15.73 -18.16 2.67
CA ILE A 136 16.35 -17.26 3.63
C ILE A 136 17.65 -17.80 4.25
N ASN A 137 17.93 -19.10 4.12
CA ASN A 137 19.15 -19.70 4.67
C ASN A 137 20.30 -19.64 3.66
N THR A 138 20.00 -19.85 2.38
CA THR A 138 21.01 -19.85 1.31
C THR A 138 21.09 -18.52 0.57
N GLY A 139 20.08 -17.66 0.70
CA GLY A 139 19.93 -16.42 -0.07
C GLY A 139 19.54 -16.65 -1.53
N LYS A 140 19.26 -17.89 -1.94
CA LYS A 140 18.89 -18.22 -3.33
C LYS A 140 17.54 -17.61 -3.68
N LYS A 141 17.51 -16.82 -4.76
CA LYS A 141 16.32 -16.13 -5.27
C LYS A 141 15.85 -16.75 -6.58
N SER A 142 14.54 -16.80 -6.80
CA SER A 142 13.95 -17.13 -8.10
C SER A 142 12.76 -16.22 -8.37
N THR A 143 12.82 -15.51 -9.49
CA THR A 143 11.77 -14.59 -9.94
C THR A 143 10.76 -15.33 -10.81
N PHE A 144 9.47 -15.05 -10.60
CA PHE A 144 8.38 -15.74 -11.28
C PHE A 144 7.58 -14.82 -12.21
N CYS A 145 7.49 -13.54 -11.91
CA CYS A 145 6.71 -12.57 -12.68
C CYS A 145 7.28 -11.17 -12.44
N HIS A 146 7.26 -10.30 -13.44
CA HIS A 146 7.67 -8.89 -13.35
C HIS A 146 6.45 -8.02 -13.64
N GLN A 147 6.10 -7.07 -12.77
CA GLN A 147 4.99 -6.14 -12.98
C GLN A 147 5.35 -4.74 -12.46
N LYS A 148 4.74 -3.71 -13.06
CA LYS A 148 4.83 -2.29 -12.64
C LYS A 148 3.48 -1.86 -12.06
N LEU A 149 3.49 -1.08 -10.97
CA LEU A 149 2.31 -0.59 -10.26
C LEU A 149 1.99 0.88 -10.62
N TYR A 150 0.72 1.23 -10.81
CA TYR A 150 0.23 2.61 -10.99
C TYR A 150 -0.92 2.86 -10.01
N ILE A 151 -0.87 3.95 -9.22
CA ILE A 151 -1.80 4.18 -8.09
C ILE A 151 -2.75 5.38 -8.32
N ILE A 152 -2.39 6.34 -9.19
CA ILE A 152 -2.99 7.70 -9.12
C ILE A 152 -4.29 7.87 -9.95
N GLU A 153 -4.58 7.01 -10.92
CA GLU A 153 -5.67 7.26 -11.91
C GLU A 153 -7.02 6.61 -11.57
N HIS A 154 -7.19 6.06 -10.36
CA HIS A 154 -8.23 5.06 -10.09
C HIS A 154 -8.10 3.90 -11.10
N ASP A 155 -6.88 3.39 -11.21
CA ASP A 155 -6.55 2.31 -12.12
C ASP A 155 -7.30 1.03 -11.72
N THR A 156 -7.99 0.45 -12.70
CA THR A 156 -8.71 -0.83 -12.57
C THR A 156 -7.91 -1.98 -13.16
N SER A 157 -6.68 -1.76 -13.63
CA SER A 157 -5.83 -2.82 -14.21
C SER A 157 -5.37 -3.90 -13.22
N GLY A 158 -5.76 -3.79 -11.94
CA GLY A 158 -5.43 -4.73 -10.88
C GLY A 158 -5.89 -6.16 -11.20
N ARG A 159 -5.10 -7.13 -10.76
CA ARG A 159 -5.33 -8.56 -11.02
C ARG A 159 -5.07 -9.40 -9.79
N LEU A 160 -5.89 -10.43 -9.61
CA LEU A 160 -5.58 -11.54 -8.73
C LEU A 160 -4.87 -12.63 -9.54
N LEU A 161 -3.66 -12.99 -9.12
CA LEU A 161 -2.84 -13.97 -9.82
C LEU A 161 -2.70 -15.24 -9.00
N LYS A 162 -2.72 -16.38 -9.66
CA LYS A 162 -2.38 -17.68 -9.09
C LYS A 162 -1.06 -18.13 -9.68
N TYR A 163 -0.12 -18.51 -8.81
CA TYR A 163 1.13 -19.13 -9.21
C TYR A 163 1.15 -20.59 -8.79
N ASN A 164 1.43 -21.49 -9.72
CA ASN A 164 1.56 -22.92 -9.44
C ASN A 164 3.04 -23.27 -9.19
N LEU A 165 3.37 -23.63 -7.94
CA LEU A 165 4.76 -23.97 -7.56
C LEU A 165 5.34 -25.18 -8.31
N LYS A 166 4.50 -26.10 -8.79
CA LYS A 166 4.95 -27.32 -9.51
C LYS A 166 5.20 -27.03 -10.98
N THR A 167 4.21 -26.45 -11.67
CA THR A 167 4.30 -26.17 -13.11
C THR A 167 5.05 -24.89 -13.43
N LYS A 168 5.24 -24.03 -12.42
CA LYS A 168 5.79 -22.67 -12.53
C LYS A 168 4.97 -21.74 -13.42
N GLU A 169 3.69 -22.04 -13.60
CA GLU A 169 2.78 -21.22 -14.39
C GLU A 169 2.09 -20.16 -13.55
N VAL A 170 1.90 -18.98 -14.13
CA VAL A 170 1.06 -17.90 -13.60
C VAL A 170 -0.23 -17.87 -14.38
N SER A 171 -1.37 -17.85 -13.69
CA SER A 171 -2.68 -17.61 -14.30
C SER A 171 -3.39 -16.43 -13.64
N VAL A 172 -4.14 -15.68 -14.44
CA VAL A 172 -5.00 -14.60 -13.95
C VAL A 172 -6.30 -15.24 -13.45
N VAL A 173 -6.61 -15.05 -12.17
CA VAL A 173 -7.85 -15.52 -11.53
C VAL A 173 -8.95 -14.47 -11.67
N LEU A 174 -8.61 -13.22 -11.38
CA LEU A 174 -9.48 -12.05 -11.53
C LEU A 174 -8.70 -10.92 -12.20
N LYS A 175 -9.41 -10.08 -12.94
CA LYS A 175 -8.92 -8.88 -13.60
C LYS A 175 -9.86 -7.71 -13.30
N ASP A 176 -9.48 -6.53 -13.75
CA ASP A 176 -10.31 -5.33 -13.69
C ASP A 176 -10.59 -4.88 -12.22
N LEU A 177 -9.67 -5.19 -11.30
CA LEU A 177 -9.77 -4.85 -9.88
C LEU A 177 -9.25 -3.43 -9.61
N ALA A 178 -10.02 -2.63 -8.87
CA ALA A 178 -9.64 -1.26 -8.55
C ALA A 178 -8.62 -1.24 -7.40
N PHE A 179 -7.34 -1.05 -7.74
CA PHE A 179 -6.21 -1.07 -6.81
C PHE A 179 -6.25 -2.27 -5.84
N ALA A 180 -6.10 -3.48 -6.39
CA ALA A 180 -6.05 -4.71 -5.59
C ALA A 180 -4.80 -4.72 -4.70
N ASN A 181 -4.98 -4.50 -3.40
CA ASN A 181 -3.87 -4.23 -2.48
C ASN A 181 -3.62 -5.40 -1.51
N GLY A 182 -4.68 -5.88 -0.84
CA GLY A 182 -4.59 -6.99 0.12
C GLY A 182 -5.22 -8.28 -0.40
N VAL A 183 -4.61 -9.43 -0.08
CA VAL A 183 -5.18 -10.76 -0.32
C VAL A 183 -4.80 -11.73 0.79
N VAL A 184 -5.78 -12.51 1.27
CA VAL A 184 -5.53 -13.59 2.23
C VAL A 184 -6.45 -14.78 1.97
N LEU A 185 -5.96 -15.98 2.29
CA LEU A 185 -6.78 -17.19 2.30
C LEU A 185 -7.60 -17.25 3.58
N THR A 186 -8.88 -17.61 3.46
CA THR A 186 -9.74 -17.86 4.61
C THR A 186 -9.17 -18.93 5.53
N HIS A 187 -9.58 -18.94 6.80
CA HIS A 187 -9.08 -19.90 7.79
C HIS A 187 -9.34 -21.36 7.39
N ASP A 188 -10.46 -21.63 6.71
CA ASP A 188 -10.82 -22.97 6.20
C ASP A 188 -10.09 -23.35 4.90
N GLY A 189 -9.40 -22.40 4.27
CA GLY A 189 -8.66 -22.62 3.03
C GLY A 189 -9.50 -22.67 1.74
N ASN A 190 -10.81 -22.38 1.81
CA ASN A 190 -11.73 -22.59 0.69
C ASN A 190 -12.00 -21.32 -0.14
N ALA A 191 -11.69 -20.14 0.39
CA ALA A 191 -11.91 -18.87 -0.28
C ALA A 191 -10.76 -17.89 -0.05
N LEU A 192 -10.75 -16.83 -0.83
CA LEU A 192 -9.85 -15.68 -0.69
C LEU A 192 -10.68 -14.47 -0.26
N LEU A 193 -10.11 -13.67 0.65
CA LEU A 193 -10.55 -12.29 0.89
C LEU A 193 -9.60 -11.38 0.13
N VAL A 194 -10.15 -10.44 -0.64
CA VAL A 194 -9.38 -9.52 -1.48
C VAL A 194 -9.86 -8.10 -1.23
N ALA A 195 -8.93 -7.20 -0.95
CA ALA A 195 -9.19 -5.77 -0.77
C ALA A 195 -9.07 -5.03 -2.11
N GLU A 196 -10.10 -4.26 -2.46
CA GLU A 196 -10.05 -3.26 -3.52
C GLU A 196 -9.91 -1.88 -2.87
N GLY A 197 -8.70 -1.32 -2.95
CA GLY A 197 -8.31 -0.06 -2.33
C GLY A 197 -9.22 1.10 -2.76
N SER A 198 -9.30 1.36 -4.06
CA SER A 198 -10.04 2.51 -4.60
C SER A 198 -11.57 2.40 -4.42
N ASN A 199 -12.08 1.18 -4.21
CA ASN A 199 -13.50 0.91 -3.96
C ASN A 199 -13.85 0.79 -2.47
N ASN A 200 -12.86 0.93 -1.57
CA ASN A 200 -13.02 0.85 -0.12
C ASN A 200 -13.78 -0.40 0.35
N LYS A 201 -13.50 -1.57 -0.24
CA LYS A 201 -14.22 -2.79 0.11
C LYS A 201 -13.33 -4.01 0.10
N VAL A 202 -13.79 -5.04 0.80
CA VAL A 202 -13.25 -6.40 0.69
C VAL A 202 -14.33 -7.26 0.06
N PHE A 203 -13.94 -8.15 -0.85
CA PHE A 203 -14.83 -9.18 -1.38
C PHE A 203 -14.28 -10.57 -1.08
N LYS A 204 -15.17 -11.56 -1.06
CA LYS A 204 -14.84 -12.97 -0.86
C LYS A 204 -14.97 -13.74 -2.17
N TYR A 205 -13.96 -14.53 -2.50
CA TYR A 205 -13.89 -15.33 -3.73
C TYR A 205 -13.61 -16.79 -3.43
N GLN A 206 -14.57 -17.66 -3.73
CA GLN A 206 -14.44 -19.11 -3.58
C GLN A 206 -13.49 -19.66 -4.65
N ILE A 207 -12.44 -20.40 -4.23
CA ILE A 207 -11.36 -20.81 -5.16
C ILE A 207 -11.62 -22.12 -5.89
N ALA A 208 -12.52 -22.96 -5.38
CA ALA A 208 -12.82 -24.28 -5.91
C ALA A 208 -14.22 -24.77 -5.48
N GLY A 209 -14.71 -25.82 -6.15
CA GLY A 209 -16.06 -26.37 -5.96
C GLY A 209 -17.09 -25.81 -6.92
N GLU A 210 -18.33 -26.30 -6.82
CA GLU A 210 -19.46 -25.87 -7.66
C GLU A 210 -19.81 -24.39 -7.46
N THR A 211 -19.49 -23.84 -6.29
CA THR A 211 -19.73 -22.44 -5.91
C THR A 211 -18.54 -21.52 -6.20
N LYS A 212 -17.57 -21.96 -7.03
CA LYS A 212 -16.42 -21.14 -7.42
C LYS A 212 -16.89 -19.80 -8.02
N GLY A 213 -16.43 -18.69 -7.45
CA GLY A 213 -16.85 -17.36 -7.86
C GLY A 213 -16.90 -16.37 -6.71
N TYR A 214 -17.48 -15.19 -6.98
CA TYR A 214 -17.75 -14.20 -5.95
C TYR A 214 -18.83 -14.70 -4.98
N LEU A 215 -18.59 -14.49 -3.69
CA LEU A 215 -19.57 -14.71 -2.63
C LEU A 215 -20.05 -13.36 -2.12
N ASP A 216 -21.29 -13.32 -1.62
CA ASP A 216 -21.79 -12.15 -0.92
C ASP A 216 -20.94 -11.88 0.33
N PHE A 217 -20.44 -10.66 0.45
CA PHE A 217 -19.52 -10.26 1.51
C PHE A 217 -19.63 -8.75 1.76
N PRO A 218 -20.41 -8.33 2.76
CA PRO A 218 -20.83 -6.94 2.93
C PRO A 218 -19.81 -6.09 3.71
N LEU A 219 -18.51 -6.20 3.40
CA LEU A 219 -17.48 -5.40 4.08
C LEU A 219 -17.08 -4.17 3.25
N VAL A 220 -17.61 -3.02 3.66
CA VAL A 220 -17.22 -1.70 3.19
C VAL A 220 -16.43 -0.99 4.29
N LEU A 221 -15.38 -0.26 3.90
CA LEU A 221 -14.40 0.31 4.81
C LEU A 221 -14.40 1.84 4.73
N PRO A 222 -14.11 2.52 5.86
CA PRO A 222 -14.06 3.97 5.94
C PRO A 222 -12.72 4.53 5.45
N GLY A 223 -12.28 4.12 4.26
CA GLY A 223 -10.99 4.48 3.67
C GLY A 223 -10.44 3.36 2.80
N GLU A 224 -9.24 3.59 2.25
CA GLU A 224 -8.59 2.68 1.31
C GLU A 224 -7.96 1.49 2.05
N PRO A 225 -8.44 0.25 1.84
CA PRO A 225 -7.82 -0.91 2.45
C PRO A 225 -6.44 -1.24 1.89
N ASP A 226 -5.62 -1.83 2.75
CA ASP A 226 -4.30 -2.35 2.41
C ASP A 226 -4.21 -3.87 2.70
N ASN A 227 -3.10 -4.36 3.22
CA ASN A 227 -2.92 -5.78 3.50
C ASN A 227 -3.95 -6.36 4.48
N ILE A 228 -4.40 -7.58 4.16
CA ILE A 228 -5.27 -8.40 5.02
C ILE A 228 -4.43 -9.51 5.65
N LYS A 229 -4.52 -9.70 6.96
CA LYS A 229 -3.88 -10.83 7.68
C LYS A 229 -4.88 -11.56 8.56
N ARG A 230 -4.66 -12.86 8.74
CA ARG A 230 -5.43 -13.65 9.71
C ARG A 230 -5.09 -13.22 11.13
N SER A 231 -6.10 -12.97 11.96
CA SER A 231 -5.95 -12.91 13.42
C SER A 231 -5.88 -14.34 13.98
N LYS A 232 -5.25 -14.52 15.15
CA LYS A 232 -5.14 -15.81 15.82
C LYS A 232 -6.46 -16.31 16.41
N ASN A 233 -7.49 -15.46 16.54
CA ASN A 233 -8.79 -15.82 17.12
C ASN A 233 -9.83 -16.29 16.08
N GLY A 234 -9.44 -16.47 14.80
CA GLY A 234 -10.36 -16.85 13.72
C GLY A 234 -10.92 -15.67 12.91
N ASN A 235 -10.57 -14.43 13.26
CA ASN A 235 -10.91 -13.22 12.50
C ASN A 235 -9.79 -12.81 11.54
N TYR A 236 -9.92 -11.62 10.97
CA TYR A 236 -8.96 -10.99 10.06
C TYR A 236 -8.70 -9.54 10.45
N TRP A 237 -7.44 -9.12 10.32
CA TRP A 237 -7.00 -7.75 10.44
C TRP A 237 -6.85 -7.12 9.06
N ILE A 238 -7.25 -5.86 8.94
CA ILE A 238 -6.98 -5.03 7.78
C ILE A 238 -6.61 -3.62 8.22
N SER A 239 -5.54 -3.07 7.65
CA SER A 239 -5.21 -1.66 7.78
C SER A 239 -5.96 -0.85 6.74
N VAL A 240 -6.34 0.36 7.14
CA VAL A 240 -7.03 1.32 6.27
C VAL A 240 -6.18 2.57 6.18
N ALA A 241 -5.67 2.85 4.98
CA ALA A 241 -5.07 4.13 4.66
C ALA A 241 -6.17 5.20 4.65
N THR A 242 -5.84 6.44 5.06
CA THR A 242 -6.76 7.59 5.00
C THR A 242 -8.12 7.33 5.69
N GLY A 243 -8.13 6.78 6.92
CA GLY A 243 -9.35 6.52 7.69
C GLY A 243 -10.22 7.79 7.83
N ARG A 244 -11.43 7.78 7.27
CA ARG A 244 -12.29 8.96 7.11
C ARG A 244 -13.78 8.63 7.00
N THR A 245 -14.60 9.66 7.16
CA THR A 245 -16.06 9.59 7.26
C THR A 245 -16.69 10.70 6.39
N LEU A 246 -18.01 10.64 6.16
CA LEU A 246 -18.68 11.69 5.37
C LEU A 246 -18.65 13.08 6.04
N ASP A 247 -18.57 13.14 7.38
CA ASP A 247 -18.43 14.38 8.14
C ASP A 247 -17.00 14.95 8.12
N ASN A 248 -16.00 14.14 7.75
CA ASN A 248 -14.61 14.55 7.60
C ASN A 248 -13.96 13.97 6.33
N PRO A 249 -14.42 14.38 5.13
CA PRO A 249 -13.94 13.84 3.86
C PRO A 249 -12.58 14.42 3.49
N SER A 250 -11.75 13.62 2.81
CA SER A 250 -10.49 14.08 2.22
C SER A 250 -10.75 15.01 1.03
N ILE A 251 -9.71 15.72 0.58
CA ILE A 251 -9.80 16.54 -0.63
C ILE A 251 -10.15 15.72 -1.87
N LEU A 252 -9.69 14.45 -1.93
CA LEU A 252 -9.95 13.56 -3.05
C LEU A 252 -11.43 13.12 -3.11
N ASP A 253 -12.08 12.97 -1.95
CA ASP A 253 -13.52 12.65 -1.90
C ASP A 253 -14.37 13.84 -2.38
N ARG A 254 -14.01 15.07 -2.00
CA ARG A 254 -14.73 16.29 -2.39
C ARG A 254 -14.75 16.56 -3.90
N ILE A 255 -13.80 15.97 -4.62
CA ILE A 255 -13.66 16.08 -6.07
C ILE A 255 -13.93 14.74 -6.78
N SER A 256 -14.28 13.66 -6.08
CA SER A 256 -14.36 12.31 -6.67
C SER A 256 -15.41 12.21 -7.77
N ASP A 257 -16.52 12.92 -7.62
CA ASP A 257 -17.65 12.99 -8.54
C ASP A 257 -17.51 14.08 -9.62
N LYS A 258 -16.38 14.78 -9.65
CA LYS A 258 -16.12 15.90 -10.57
C LYS A 258 -14.92 15.62 -11.49
N PRO A 259 -15.13 14.97 -12.65
CA PRO A 259 -14.06 14.59 -13.58
C PRO A 259 -13.15 15.75 -14.00
N PHE A 260 -13.74 16.94 -14.23
CA PHE A 260 -12.97 18.14 -14.56
C PHE A 260 -11.96 18.52 -13.48
N TRP A 261 -12.38 18.58 -12.22
CA TRP A 261 -11.51 18.96 -11.09
C TRP A 261 -10.45 17.90 -10.79
N ARG A 262 -10.77 16.61 -10.97
CA ARG A 262 -9.78 15.52 -10.88
C ARG A 262 -8.73 15.65 -11.97
N SER A 263 -9.17 15.83 -13.21
CA SER A 263 -8.29 16.06 -14.34
C SER A 263 -7.39 17.25 -14.07
N LEU A 264 -7.95 18.40 -13.69
CA LEU A 264 -7.18 19.61 -13.40
C LEU A 264 -6.15 19.39 -12.29
N PHE A 265 -6.52 18.74 -11.19
CA PHE A 265 -5.60 18.43 -10.09
C PHE A 265 -4.41 17.57 -10.55
N LEU A 266 -4.67 16.51 -11.33
CA LEU A 266 -3.64 15.62 -11.86
C LEU A 266 -2.72 16.35 -12.85
N HIS A 267 -3.27 17.22 -13.69
CA HIS A 267 -2.49 18.04 -14.63
C HIS A 267 -1.63 19.08 -13.91
N ILE A 268 -2.17 19.78 -12.91
CA ILE A 268 -1.40 20.72 -12.09
C ILE A 268 -0.26 19.99 -11.39
N HIS A 269 -0.52 18.84 -10.77
CA HIS A 269 0.51 18.02 -10.14
C HIS A 269 1.60 17.64 -11.15
N LYS A 270 1.23 17.14 -12.32
CA LYS A 270 2.18 16.78 -13.39
C LYS A 270 2.97 17.98 -13.93
N LEU A 271 2.36 19.16 -14.08
CA LEU A 271 3.08 20.37 -14.47
C LEU A 271 4.07 20.79 -13.40
N SER A 272 3.68 20.72 -12.13
CA SER A 272 4.52 21.13 -11.00
C SER A 272 5.80 20.30 -10.89
N THR A 273 5.79 19.05 -11.38
CA THR A 273 6.95 18.14 -11.33
C THR A 273 7.91 18.28 -12.51
N LEU A 274 7.50 18.89 -13.63
CA LEU A 274 8.36 19.05 -14.83
C LEU A 274 9.65 19.86 -14.58
N PRO A 275 9.62 21.04 -13.92
CA PRO A 275 10.85 21.79 -13.65
C PRO A 275 11.81 21.00 -12.75
N ILE A 276 11.27 20.21 -11.82
CA ILE A 276 12.05 19.39 -10.90
C ILE A 276 12.76 18.26 -11.65
N CYS A 277 12.10 17.62 -12.62
CA CYS A 277 12.74 16.63 -13.50
C CYS A 277 13.93 17.23 -14.26
N SER A 278 13.83 18.48 -14.71
CA SER A 278 14.94 19.19 -15.36
C SER A 278 16.07 19.50 -14.37
N ILE A 279 15.74 20.00 -13.17
CA ILE A 279 16.72 20.29 -12.11
C ILE A 279 17.47 19.01 -11.68
N MET A 280 16.77 17.88 -11.53
CA MET A 280 17.38 16.59 -11.19
C MET A 280 18.41 16.11 -12.23
N ARG A 281 18.21 16.45 -13.51
CA ARG A 281 19.19 16.13 -14.59
C ARG A 281 20.41 17.04 -14.55
N LEU A 282 20.23 18.30 -14.15
CA LEU A 282 21.29 19.32 -14.12
C LEU A 282 22.11 19.27 -12.83
N ILE A 283 21.49 18.91 -11.71
CA ILE A 283 22.11 18.85 -10.38
C ILE A 283 22.03 17.40 -9.89
N PRO A 284 23.03 16.55 -10.17
CA PRO A 284 23.04 15.14 -9.81
C PRO A 284 23.40 14.95 -8.32
N HIS A 285 22.71 15.64 -7.43
CA HIS A 285 22.92 15.59 -5.98
C HIS A 285 21.83 14.72 -5.32
N LYS A 286 22.22 13.83 -4.41
CA LYS A 286 21.33 12.89 -3.71
C LYS A 286 20.02 13.50 -3.22
N LYS A 287 20.11 14.57 -2.41
CA LYS A 287 18.93 15.25 -1.84
C LYS A 287 17.98 15.79 -2.91
N VAL A 288 18.50 16.23 -4.06
CA VAL A 288 17.67 16.74 -5.16
C VAL A 288 16.91 15.59 -5.81
N LYS A 289 17.56 14.44 -6.01
CA LYS A 289 16.90 13.23 -6.51
C LYS A 289 15.82 12.73 -5.56
N GLU A 290 16.08 12.73 -4.24
CA GLU A 290 15.11 12.34 -3.21
C GLU A 290 13.89 13.26 -3.20
N ILE A 291 14.08 14.58 -3.12
CA ILE A 291 12.96 15.56 -3.16
C ILE A 291 12.17 15.40 -4.46
N GLY A 292 12.85 15.23 -5.59
CA GLY A 292 12.19 15.05 -6.87
C GLY A 292 11.39 13.75 -6.96
N PHE A 293 11.87 12.68 -6.34
CA PHE A 293 11.12 11.43 -6.23
C PHE A 293 9.87 11.57 -5.35
N GLU A 294 9.98 12.23 -4.19
CA GLU A 294 8.83 12.49 -3.29
C GLU A 294 7.75 13.33 -3.98
N LEU A 295 8.15 14.36 -4.75
CA LEU A 295 7.23 15.21 -5.49
C LEU A 295 6.58 14.48 -6.66
N GLN A 296 7.32 13.69 -7.43
CA GLN A 296 6.77 12.93 -8.57
C GLN A 296 5.75 11.86 -8.15
N ASN A 297 5.90 11.29 -6.95
CA ASN A 297 4.99 10.27 -6.43
C ASN A 297 3.90 10.84 -5.51
N ALA A 298 3.68 12.17 -5.52
CA ALA A 298 2.68 12.86 -4.71
C ALA A 298 2.78 12.58 -3.18
N ARG A 299 3.94 12.17 -2.66
CA ARG A 299 4.07 11.73 -1.27
C ARG A 299 3.96 12.84 -0.26
N ILE A 300 4.47 14.03 -0.59
CA ILE A 300 4.29 15.22 0.25
C ILE A 300 2.79 15.55 0.40
N ILE A 301 2.00 15.37 -0.67
CA ILE A 301 0.54 15.57 -0.61
C ILE A 301 -0.09 14.49 0.27
N ALA A 302 0.35 13.23 0.12
CA ALA A 302 -0.12 12.12 0.93
C ALA A 302 0.20 12.29 2.43
N ASP A 303 1.37 12.80 2.78
CA ASP A 303 1.79 13.08 4.18
C ASP A 303 0.89 14.13 4.85
N VAL A 304 0.43 15.13 4.10
CA VAL A 304 -0.50 16.13 4.62
C VAL A 304 -1.93 15.58 4.68
N ALA A 305 -2.30 14.73 3.72
CA ALA A 305 -3.64 14.16 3.63
C ALA A 305 -3.90 13.01 4.62
N ILE A 306 -2.85 12.28 5.02
CA ILE A 306 -2.93 11.10 5.88
C ILE A 306 -2.40 11.45 7.25
N ASN A 307 -3.29 11.83 8.15
CA ASN A 307 -2.95 12.06 9.56
C ASN A 307 -3.80 11.21 10.52
N TYR A 308 -4.32 10.09 10.03
CA TYR A 308 -5.18 9.19 10.80
C TYR A 308 -4.71 7.74 10.65
N GLY A 309 -4.54 7.05 11.77
CA GLY A 309 -4.28 5.60 11.79
C GLY A 309 -5.56 4.82 12.01
N LEU A 310 -5.79 3.78 11.19
CA LEU A 310 -6.93 2.89 11.36
C LEU A 310 -6.56 1.45 11.03
N VAL A 311 -6.88 0.55 11.97
CA VAL A 311 -6.83 -0.91 11.79
C VAL A 311 -8.17 -1.48 12.23
N ILE A 312 -8.70 -2.43 11.46
CA ILE A 312 -10.01 -3.03 11.69
C ILE A 312 -9.86 -4.54 11.82
N GLU A 313 -10.54 -5.12 12.80
CA GLU A 313 -10.75 -6.56 12.92
C GLU A 313 -12.16 -6.91 12.45
N PHE A 314 -12.29 -7.91 11.57
CA PHE A 314 -13.57 -8.39 11.08
C PHE A 314 -13.60 -9.93 10.99
N ASP A 315 -14.79 -10.52 11.07
CA ASP A 315 -14.98 -11.96 11.02
C ASP A 315 -15.17 -12.52 9.59
N ASP A 316 -15.34 -13.83 9.46
CA ASP A 316 -15.49 -14.50 8.17
C ASP A 316 -16.82 -14.21 7.43
N SER A 317 -17.73 -13.47 8.07
CA SER A 317 -18.97 -12.94 7.47
C SER A 317 -18.83 -11.48 6.99
N GLY A 318 -17.69 -10.83 7.27
CA GLY A 318 -17.46 -9.43 6.94
C GLY A 318 -17.98 -8.46 8.00
N LYS A 319 -18.40 -8.96 9.17
CA LYS A 319 -18.83 -8.11 10.28
C LYS A 319 -17.60 -7.53 10.98
N ILE A 320 -17.57 -6.21 11.13
CA ILE A 320 -16.55 -5.51 11.90
C ILE A 320 -16.75 -5.82 13.39
N ILE A 321 -15.72 -6.41 14.01
CA ILE A 321 -15.72 -6.82 15.42
C ILE A 321 -15.25 -5.66 16.30
N ARG A 322 -14.12 -5.04 15.93
CA ARG A 322 -13.53 -3.88 16.60
C ARG A 322 -12.55 -3.15 15.69
N SER A 323 -12.11 -1.98 16.13
CA SER A 323 -11.15 -1.15 15.41
C SER A 323 -10.21 -0.43 16.37
N PHE A 324 -8.98 -0.20 15.91
CA PHE A 324 -7.98 0.58 16.62
C PHE A 324 -7.67 1.84 15.82
N HIS A 325 -7.67 2.97 16.51
CA HIS A 325 -7.59 4.29 15.91
C HIS A 325 -6.40 5.08 16.48
N SER A 326 -5.84 5.96 15.66
CA SER A 326 -4.88 7.01 16.04
C SER A 326 -5.35 8.33 15.43
N PRO A 327 -6.25 9.06 16.12
CA PRO A 327 -6.74 10.36 15.68
C PRO A 327 -5.67 11.45 15.71
N THR A 328 -4.64 11.28 16.54
CA THR A 328 -3.52 12.23 16.63
C THR A 328 -2.54 12.09 15.46
N GLY A 329 -2.61 10.98 14.73
CA GLY A 329 -1.67 10.66 13.66
C GLY A 329 -0.31 10.17 14.16
N LYS A 330 -0.13 9.97 15.48
CA LYS A 330 1.11 9.43 16.06
C LYS A 330 1.52 8.12 15.40
N VAL A 331 0.55 7.28 15.09
CA VAL A 331 0.69 6.11 14.22
C VAL A 331 -0.30 6.23 13.06
N SER A 332 0.21 6.38 11.84
CA SER A 332 -0.59 6.54 10.62
C SER A 332 0.11 5.88 9.42
N HIS A 333 -0.39 6.10 8.20
CA HIS A 333 0.15 5.49 6.96
C HIS A 333 0.30 3.97 7.04
N LEU A 334 -0.65 3.31 7.70
CA LEU A 334 -0.56 1.89 7.98
C LEU A 334 -0.83 1.08 6.72
N SER A 335 0.04 0.10 6.47
CA SER A 335 -0.05 -0.83 5.34
C SER A 335 -0.34 -2.26 5.77
N GLU A 336 -0.09 -2.61 7.03
CA GLU A 336 -0.41 -3.94 7.55
C GLU A 336 -0.58 -3.93 9.07
N ALA A 337 -1.41 -4.85 9.58
CA ALA A 337 -1.46 -5.21 11.00
C ALA A 337 -1.26 -6.73 11.16
N PHE A 338 -0.23 -7.13 11.90
CA PHE A 338 0.21 -8.52 12.00
C PHE A 338 0.36 -8.98 13.45
N GLU A 339 -0.31 -10.07 13.82
CA GLU A 339 -0.22 -10.61 15.18
C GLU A 339 1.02 -11.48 15.38
N HIS A 340 1.84 -11.14 16.39
CA HIS A 340 2.98 -11.95 16.77
C HIS A 340 3.21 -11.87 18.29
N ASN A 341 3.35 -13.02 18.96
CA ASN A 341 3.63 -13.16 20.39
C ASN A 341 2.77 -12.27 21.33
N GLY A 342 1.47 -12.15 21.05
CA GLY A 342 0.53 -11.38 21.86
C GLY A 342 0.67 -9.86 21.69
N TYR A 343 1.20 -9.43 20.55
CA TYR A 343 1.25 -8.04 20.11
C TYR A 343 0.76 -7.94 18.67
N LEU A 344 0.23 -6.77 18.33
CA LEU A 344 -0.07 -6.35 16.97
C LEU A 344 1.08 -5.47 16.47
N TYR A 345 1.78 -5.94 15.45
CA TYR A 345 2.82 -5.20 14.75
C TYR A 345 2.19 -4.43 13.60
N LEU A 346 2.56 -3.16 13.47
CA LEU A 346 1.95 -2.20 12.57
C LEU A 346 2.98 -1.79 11.52
N GLY A 347 2.69 -2.17 10.28
CA GLY A 347 3.50 -1.90 9.10
C GLY A 347 3.07 -0.57 8.50
N SER A 348 4.00 0.11 7.85
CA SER A 348 3.74 1.37 7.17
C SER A 348 4.68 1.57 6.00
N TRP A 349 4.13 2.09 4.91
CA TRP A 349 4.90 2.52 3.76
C TRP A 349 5.66 3.84 3.99
N ARG A 350 5.43 4.53 5.12
CA ARG A 350 5.95 5.87 5.41
C ARG A 350 6.72 6.03 6.72
N ASN A 351 6.39 5.24 7.75
CA ASN A 351 7.02 5.35 9.06
C ASN A 351 8.48 4.91 9.05
N LYS A 352 9.30 5.53 9.92
CA LYS A 352 10.70 5.15 10.19
C LYS A 352 10.84 4.31 11.47
N TYR A 353 9.79 3.59 11.80
CA TYR A 353 9.68 2.73 12.98
C TYR A 353 8.65 1.65 12.67
N ILE A 354 8.59 0.62 13.50
CA ILE A 354 7.48 -0.33 13.52
C ILE A 354 6.61 -0.03 14.73
N GLY A 355 5.32 0.19 14.49
CA GLY A 355 4.39 0.32 15.60
C GLY A 355 4.15 -1.04 16.24
N ARG A 356 4.07 -1.09 17.56
CA ARG A 356 3.72 -2.32 18.29
C ARG A 356 2.69 -2.00 19.38
N LEU A 357 1.56 -2.68 19.32
CA LEU A 357 0.49 -2.56 20.32
C LEU A 357 0.29 -3.90 21.05
N LYS A 358 0.07 -3.86 22.36
CA LYS A 358 -0.27 -5.05 23.14
C LYS A 358 -1.73 -5.44 22.87
N LEU A 359 -1.98 -6.73 22.60
CA LEU A 359 -3.32 -7.29 22.38
C LEU A 359 -3.93 -7.89 23.64
#